data_AF-A0A521SZX8-F1
#
_entry.id   AF-A0A521SZX8-F1
#
_cell.length_a   1.000
_cell.length_b   1.000
_cell.length_c   1.000
_cell.angle_alpha   90.00
_cell.angle_beta   90.00
_cell.angle_gamma   90.00
#
_symmetry.space_group_name_H-M   'P 1'
#
loop_
_entity.id
_entity.type
_entity.pdbx_description
1 polymer ?
#
loop_
_entity_poly.entity_id
_entity_poly.type
_entity_poly.pdbx_seq_one_letter_code
_entity_poly.pdbx_strand_id
1 'polypeptide(L)'
;MPSLRPGSRNSMAKKPASLTFTRTIAAPAAHVYKAFTSGPGFREWLTKGAEAGNEHLNYLFLVWEDGFTASGRFDVLKENASVRFTWRGQKDPHESLVTVSLEEQDGQTQLTLEHGGLGEGGEWDAIRADVQDRWEKGLDNLKEILETGFDRRVYRRPMMGILIGQFITPEIADKRNLPIRYGHQIAGVLPDMGAADAGMLKDDIILTLDGIPIKDMDSIADAVKGRTAGDMLDVEYFRGEKVQTAKFKLSSRAKPTIPPTAQALADTVNGLYQSASAKLQEVLEGVADEQAEHRPAPMEWNTKEVLAHLILSDRDMLNWATSVVHGKEMGHDTSQIHSRLKGLVLRFPEAPRLVEQLGYVQDETVAFLADLPAEFVERRGSYTRVAAGYVEEIPYHYKDHIGQIEKNLAAARALN
;
A
#
# COMPACT_ATOMS: atom_id res chain seq x y z
N MET A 1 -18.44 75.91 10.01
CA MET A 1 -17.99 74.54 9.73
C MET A 1 -16.63 74.32 10.39
N PRO A 2 -16.53 73.37 11.32
CA PRO A 2 -15.27 72.66 11.51
C PRO A 2 -15.44 71.13 11.48
N SER A 3 -14.39 70.50 10.96
CA SER A 3 -14.22 69.11 10.57
C SER A 3 -14.66 68.04 11.58
N LEU A 4 -15.46 67.08 11.11
CA LEU A 4 -15.58 65.75 11.69
C LEU A 4 -14.27 64.98 11.48
N ARG A 5 -13.62 64.54 12.56
CA ARG A 5 -12.61 63.47 12.50
C ARG A 5 -13.33 62.14 12.29
N PRO A 6 -12.90 61.25 11.38
CA PRO A 6 -13.41 59.89 11.35
C PRO A 6 -12.85 59.12 12.53
N GLY A 7 -13.74 58.56 13.35
CA GLY A 7 -13.37 57.59 14.37
C GLY A 7 -12.70 56.37 13.74
N SER A 8 -11.51 56.05 14.25
CA SER A 8 -10.85 54.77 14.05
C SER A 8 -11.80 53.64 14.46
N ARG A 9 -12.35 52.92 13.47
CA ARG A 9 -12.94 51.60 13.72
C ARG A 9 -11.77 50.67 13.96
N ASN A 10 -11.53 50.39 15.23
CA ASN A 10 -10.68 49.31 15.68
C ASN A 10 -11.35 48.00 15.23
N SER A 11 -11.04 47.56 14.02
CA SER A 11 -11.33 46.20 13.56
C SER A 11 -10.47 45.27 14.40
N MET A 12 -11.03 44.73 15.49
CA MET A 12 -10.51 43.50 16.06
C MET A 12 -10.58 42.45 14.94
N ALA A 13 -9.45 42.24 14.25
CA ALA A 13 -9.30 41.14 13.32
C ALA A 13 -9.64 39.87 14.12
N LYS A 14 -10.75 39.21 13.78
CA LYS A 14 -11.06 37.90 14.33
C LYS A 14 -9.83 37.02 14.09
N LYS A 15 -9.38 36.33 15.13
CA LYS A 15 -8.31 35.34 14.97
C LYS A 15 -8.74 34.36 13.88
N PRO A 16 -7.86 34.04 12.91
CA PRO A 16 -8.18 33.05 11.89
C PRO A 16 -8.57 31.73 12.56
N ALA A 17 -9.45 30.97 11.91
CA ALA A 17 -9.92 29.70 12.45
C ALA A 17 -8.73 28.73 12.59
N SER A 18 -8.74 27.95 13.66
CA SER A 18 -7.81 26.83 13.86
C SER A 18 -8.57 25.57 14.23
N LEU A 19 -8.00 24.43 13.84
CA LEU A 19 -8.45 23.11 14.24
C LEU A 19 -7.36 22.48 15.11
N THR A 20 -7.76 21.88 16.23
CA THR A 20 -6.84 21.25 17.18
C THR A 20 -7.22 19.80 17.39
N PHE A 21 -6.22 18.92 17.32
CA PHE A 21 -6.36 17.48 17.44
C PHE A 21 -5.37 16.96 18.46
N THR A 22 -5.80 15.97 19.24
CA THR A 22 -4.98 15.39 20.30
C THR A 22 -5.02 13.87 20.22
N ARG A 23 -3.87 13.21 20.40
CA ARG A 23 -3.75 11.75 20.53
C ARG A 23 -2.69 11.40 21.56
N THR A 24 -3.02 10.49 22.47
CA THR A 24 -2.04 9.82 23.32
C THR A 24 -1.60 8.55 22.60
N ILE A 25 -0.30 8.42 22.35
CA ILE A 25 0.27 7.33 21.54
C ILE A 25 1.27 6.56 22.41
N ALA A 26 1.13 5.23 22.50
CA ALA A 26 2.06 4.36 23.20
C ALA A 26 3.33 4.11 22.39
N ALA A 27 4.07 5.19 22.15
CA ALA A 27 5.38 5.22 21.49
C ALA A 27 6.21 6.41 22.00
N PRO A 28 7.55 6.33 21.98
CA PRO A 28 8.43 7.45 22.31
C PRO A 28 8.23 8.65 21.37
N ALA A 29 8.49 9.86 21.86
CA ALA A 29 8.32 11.08 21.10
C ALA A 29 9.24 11.13 19.88
N ALA A 30 10.38 10.43 19.91
CA ALA A 30 11.26 10.27 18.76
C ALA A 30 10.57 9.60 17.56
N HIS A 31 9.72 8.61 17.79
CA HIS A 31 8.98 7.94 16.72
C HIS A 31 7.89 8.86 16.14
N VAL A 32 7.18 9.58 17.01
CA VAL A 32 6.17 10.56 16.59
C VAL A 32 6.83 11.72 15.83
N TYR A 33 7.95 12.25 16.32
CA TYR A 33 8.71 13.32 15.67
C TYR A 33 9.18 12.93 14.27
N LYS A 34 9.71 11.72 14.10
CA LYS A 34 10.13 11.21 12.78
C LYS A 34 8.98 11.13 11.77
N ALA A 35 7.77 10.81 12.24
CA ALA A 35 6.56 10.73 11.41
C ALA A 35 6.13 12.08 10.79
N PHE A 36 6.63 13.21 11.32
CA PHE A 36 6.37 14.56 10.83
C PHE A 36 7.58 15.27 10.21
N THR A 37 8.73 14.60 10.10
CA THR A 37 10.00 15.27 9.71
C THR A 37 10.72 14.61 8.54
N SER A 38 10.18 13.53 7.99
CA SER A 38 10.78 12.80 6.88
C SER A 38 9.74 12.37 5.85
N GLY A 39 10.15 12.24 4.58
CA GLY A 39 9.29 11.74 3.51
C GLY A 39 8.71 10.35 3.85
N PRO A 40 9.54 9.36 4.22
CA PRO A 40 9.02 8.06 4.67
C PRO A 40 8.06 8.17 5.87
N GLY A 41 8.36 9.05 6.84
CA GLY A 41 7.48 9.30 7.99
C GLY A 41 6.07 9.73 7.57
N PHE A 42 5.92 10.70 6.67
CA PHE A 42 4.59 11.11 6.17
C PHE A 42 3.91 10.02 5.32
N ARG A 43 4.68 9.27 4.51
CA ARG A 43 4.15 8.18 3.67
C ARG A 43 3.58 7.04 4.49
N GLU A 44 4.16 6.74 5.65
CA GLU A 44 3.73 5.61 6.48
C GLU A 44 2.29 5.74 6.96
N TRP A 45 1.83 6.95 7.32
CA TRP A 45 0.52 7.11 7.96
C TRP A 45 -0.44 8.07 7.27
N LEU A 46 0.07 9.12 6.61
CA LEU A 46 -0.77 10.22 6.12
C LEU A 46 -1.04 10.10 4.62
N THR A 47 0.01 9.94 3.82
CA THR A 47 -0.06 10.13 2.35
C THR A 47 0.36 8.89 1.57
N LYS A 48 0.08 8.88 0.26
CA LYS A 48 0.59 7.85 -0.66
C LYS A 48 2.01 8.18 -1.13
N GLY A 49 2.28 9.46 -1.33
CA GLY A 49 3.61 10.00 -1.65
C GLY A 49 3.97 11.15 -0.72
N ALA A 50 5.25 11.23 -0.35
CA ALA A 50 5.78 12.39 0.32
C ALA A 50 7.26 12.58 -0.01
N GLU A 51 7.66 13.84 -0.08
CA GLU A 51 9.04 14.29 -0.13
C GLU A 51 9.21 15.37 0.93
N ALA A 52 10.26 15.25 1.74
CA ALA A 52 10.54 16.21 2.80
C ALA A 52 12.05 16.33 2.97
N GLY A 53 12.55 17.56 3.04
CA GLY A 53 13.94 17.86 3.33
C GLY A 53 14.05 18.90 4.44
N ASN A 54 14.79 18.56 5.49
CA ASN A 54 14.98 19.36 6.70
C ASN A 54 16.42 19.91 6.85
N GLU A 55 17.32 19.56 5.92
CA GLU A 55 18.70 20.04 5.87
C GLU A 55 18.84 21.04 4.71
N HIS A 56 18.70 22.33 5.02
CA HIS A 56 18.89 23.52 4.15
C HIS A 56 17.72 23.97 3.27
N LEU A 57 16.96 23.05 2.67
CA LEU A 57 15.89 23.45 1.74
C LEU A 57 14.52 23.68 2.42
N ASN A 58 14.29 23.02 3.56
CA ASN A 58 13.08 23.11 4.39
C ASN A 58 11.81 23.06 3.56
N TYR A 59 11.54 21.91 2.95
CA TYR A 59 10.38 21.72 2.08
C TYR A 59 9.60 20.46 2.46
N LEU A 60 8.32 20.49 2.11
CA LEU A 60 7.37 19.40 2.27
C LEU A 60 6.49 19.34 1.03
N PHE A 61 6.35 18.16 0.44
CA PHE A 61 5.42 17.89 -0.64
C PHE A 61 4.70 16.57 -0.38
N LEU A 62 3.38 16.59 -0.46
CA LEU A 62 2.50 15.52 -0.01
C LEU A 62 1.47 15.19 -1.09
N VAL A 63 1.24 13.90 -1.35
CA VAL A 63 0.33 13.39 -2.39
C VAL A 63 -0.54 12.25 -1.87
N TRP A 64 -1.86 12.36 -2.04
CA TRP A 64 -2.82 11.32 -1.67
C TRP A 64 -3.24 10.48 -2.89
N GLU A 65 -3.81 9.31 -2.62
CA GLU A 65 -4.27 8.35 -3.65
C GLU A 65 -5.40 8.92 -4.53
N ASP A 66 -6.18 9.86 -4.01
CA ASP A 66 -7.23 10.59 -4.74
C ASP A 66 -6.70 11.77 -5.59
N GLY A 67 -5.38 11.95 -5.63
CA GLY A 67 -4.71 13.02 -6.38
C GLY A 67 -4.66 14.37 -5.65
N PHE A 68 -5.21 14.49 -4.44
CA PHE A 68 -5.03 15.70 -3.64
C PHE A 68 -3.54 15.90 -3.29
N THR A 69 -3.09 17.15 -3.35
CA THR A 69 -1.71 17.52 -3.00
C THR A 69 -1.69 18.66 -2.00
N ALA A 70 -0.65 18.63 -1.14
CA ALA A 70 -0.32 19.72 -0.24
C ALA A 70 1.20 19.97 -0.26
N SER A 71 1.58 21.22 -0.05
CA SER A 71 2.98 21.64 0.01
C SER A 71 3.22 22.56 1.21
N GLY A 72 4.48 22.64 1.65
CA GLY A 72 4.84 23.37 2.85
C GLY A 72 6.33 23.57 3.01
N ARG A 73 6.70 24.30 4.08
CA ARG A 73 8.09 24.52 4.47
C ARG A 73 8.25 24.41 5.98
N PHE A 74 9.26 23.68 6.45
CA PHE A 74 9.60 23.61 7.88
C PHE A 74 10.19 24.94 8.36
N ASP A 75 9.72 25.43 9.50
CA ASP A 75 10.26 26.62 10.15
C ASP A 75 10.62 26.40 11.62
N VAL A 76 10.06 25.38 12.28
CA VAL A 76 10.49 24.91 13.61
C VAL A 76 10.70 23.40 13.61
N LEU A 77 11.88 22.98 14.03
CA LEU A 77 12.26 21.59 14.26
C LEU A 77 12.96 21.50 15.61
N LYS A 78 12.19 21.22 16.67
CA LYS A 78 12.70 20.94 18.00
C LYS A 78 12.58 19.44 18.21
N GLU A 79 13.71 18.75 18.13
CA GLU A 79 13.79 17.31 18.23
C GLU A 79 12.95 16.77 19.40
N ASN A 80 12.06 15.82 19.09
CA ASN A 80 11.17 15.12 20.02
C ASN A 80 10.19 16.02 20.80
N ALA A 81 10.07 17.31 20.46
CA ALA A 81 9.24 18.26 21.20
C ALA A 81 8.26 19.03 20.31
N SER A 82 8.70 19.54 19.16
CA SER A 82 7.82 20.32 18.29
C SER A 82 8.26 20.36 16.84
N VAL A 83 7.30 20.28 15.93
CA VAL A 83 7.48 20.45 14.49
C VAL A 83 6.50 21.52 14.04
N ARG A 84 6.95 22.48 13.23
CA ARG A 84 6.07 23.45 12.59
C ARG A 84 6.44 23.60 11.12
N PHE A 85 5.41 23.63 10.30
CA PHE A 85 5.53 23.83 8.87
C PHE A 85 4.32 24.57 8.32
N THR A 86 4.55 25.32 7.26
CA THR A 86 3.48 25.92 6.49
C THR A 86 2.71 24.86 5.70
N TRP A 87 1.47 25.15 5.34
CA TRP A 87 0.60 24.24 4.60
C TRP A 87 -0.13 24.99 3.49
N ARG A 88 -0.12 24.43 2.29
CA ARG A 88 -0.94 24.87 1.18
C ARG A 88 -1.41 23.66 0.38
N GLY A 89 -2.66 23.29 0.59
CA GLY A 89 -3.40 22.36 -0.24
C GLY A 89 -3.69 22.93 -1.62
N GLN A 90 -3.93 22.06 -2.59
CA GLN A 90 -4.20 22.43 -3.99
C GLN A 90 -5.34 23.44 -4.14
N LYS A 91 -6.34 23.37 -3.26
CA LYS A 91 -7.56 24.22 -3.28
C LYS A 91 -7.50 25.38 -2.29
N ASP A 92 -6.40 25.52 -1.55
CA ASP A 92 -6.32 26.48 -0.45
C ASP A 92 -6.12 27.90 -1.00
N PRO A 93 -7.00 28.86 -0.63
CA PRO A 93 -6.87 30.25 -1.08
C PRO A 93 -5.54 30.90 -0.69
N HIS A 94 -5.05 30.60 0.52
CA HIS A 94 -3.75 31.04 1.01
C HIS A 94 -3.11 29.98 1.91
N GLU A 95 -1.83 30.19 2.22
CA GLU A 95 -1.07 29.36 3.14
C GLU A 95 -1.67 29.39 4.56
N SER A 96 -1.68 28.24 5.21
CA SER A 96 -2.02 27.99 6.61
C SER A 96 -0.80 27.41 7.33
N LEU A 97 -0.92 27.11 8.63
CA LEU A 97 0.19 26.70 9.48
C LEU A 97 -0.17 25.48 10.31
N VAL A 98 0.68 24.45 10.27
CA VAL A 98 0.54 23.25 11.10
C VAL A 98 1.63 23.26 12.16
N THR A 99 1.22 23.19 13.44
CA THR A 99 2.11 23.05 14.59
C THR A 99 1.81 21.74 15.30
N VAL A 100 2.83 20.91 15.45
CA VAL A 100 2.81 19.67 16.24
C VAL A 100 3.62 19.89 17.50
N SER A 101 3.05 19.54 18.64
CA SER A 101 3.69 19.54 19.96
C SER A 101 3.62 18.16 20.57
N LEU A 102 4.72 17.74 21.18
CA LEU A 102 4.94 16.41 21.72
C LEU A 102 5.35 16.52 23.19
N GLU A 103 4.65 15.80 24.06
CA GLU A 103 4.98 15.68 25.47
C GLU A 103 5.06 14.20 25.82
N GLU A 104 6.28 13.71 26.09
CA GLU A 104 6.50 12.31 26.46
C GLU A 104 6.42 12.13 27.98
N GLN A 105 5.65 11.14 28.41
CA GLN A 105 5.58 10.70 29.80
C GLN A 105 5.32 9.18 29.85
N ASP A 106 6.08 8.46 30.67
CA ASP A 106 5.89 7.02 30.95
C ASP A 106 5.83 6.14 29.68
N GLY A 107 6.66 6.45 28.67
CA GLY A 107 6.72 5.71 27.40
C GLY A 107 5.54 5.97 26.45
N GLN A 108 4.72 6.98 26.75
CA GLN A 108 3.64 7.47 25.91
C GLN A 108 3.90 8.91 25.51
N THR A 109 3.50 9.28 24.31
CA THR A 109 3.59 10.65 23.81
C THR A 109 2.20 11.24 23.64
N GLN A 110 1.95 12.35 24.32
CA GLN A 110 0.82 13.21 24.02
C GLN A 110 1.17 14.08 22.80
N LEU A 111 0.55 13.78 21.67
CA LEU A 111 0.59 14.62 20.48
C LEU A 111 -0.55 15.61 20.51
N THR A 112 -0.23 16.87 20.24
CA THR A 112 -1.20 17.94 19.91
C THR A 112 -0.84 18.53 18.55
N LEU A 113 -1.78 18.49 17.60
CA LEU A 113 -1.65 19.10 16.28
C LEU A 113 -2.63 20.28 16.19
N GLU A 114 -2.12 21.47 15.93
CA GLU A 114 -2.91 22.65 15.59
C GLU A 114 -2.72 23.00 14.11
N HIS A 115 -3.81 23.03 13.34
CA HIS A 115 -3.83 23.57 11.99
C HIS A 115 -4.51 24.95 12.04
N GLY A 116 -3.71 26.00 12.13
CA GLY A 116 -4.15 27.39 12.22
C GLY A 116 -4.02 28.13 10.89
N GLY A 117 -4.58 29.34 10.83
CA GLY A 117 -4.57 30.14 9.60
C GLY A 117 -5.57 29.66 8.55
N LEU A 118 -6.61 28.93 8.96
CA LEU A 118 -7.71 28.56 8.08
C LEU A 118 -8.66 29.77 7.97
N GLY A 119 -8.92 30.23 6.75
CA GLY A 119 -9.73 31.42 6.52
C GLY A 119 -11.22 31.23 6.83
N GLU A 120 -12.03 32.26 6.54
CA GLU A 120 -13.48 32.28 6.74
C GLU A 120 -14.24 32.24 5.40
N GLY A 121 -15.52 31.89 5.43
CA GLY A 121 -16.41 31.88 4.25
C GLY A 121 -16.55 30.51 3.58
N GLY A 122 -17.49 30.40 2.64
CA GLY A 122 -17.94 29.12 2.07
C GLY A 122 -16.85 28.26 1.43
N GLU A 123 -15.85 28.87 0.77
CA GLU A 123 -14.69 28.13 0.23
C GLU A 123 -13.88 27.47 1.36
N TRP A 124 -13.65 28.21 2.44
CA TRP A 124 -12.95 27.70 3.62
C TRP A 124 -13.81 26.74 4.44
N ASP A 125 -15.15 26.83 4.42
CA ASP A 125 -16.02 25.89 5.13
C ASP A 125 -15.81 24.45 4.64
N ALA A 126 -15.74 24.26 3.31
CA ALA A 126 -15.46 22.96 2.71
C ALA A 126 -14.02 22.49 3.00
N ILE A 127 -13.03 23.39 2.94
CA ILE A 127 -11.63 23.07 3.26
C ILE A 127 -11.49 22.66 4.72
N ARG A 128 -12.08 23.41 5.66
CA ARG A 128 -12.02 23.07 7.09
C ARG A 128 -12.67 21.72 7.39
N ALA A 129 -13.78 21.39 6.73
CA ALA A 129 -14.42 20.08 6.86
C ALA A 129 -13.54 18.94 6.33
N ASP A 130 -12.91 19.11 5.16
CA ASP A 130 -11.98 18.12 4.59
C ASP A 130 -10.70 17.98 5.45
N VAL A 131 -10.12 19.09 5.89
CA VAL A 131 -8.97 19.11 6.80
C VAL A 131 -9.29 18.41 8.12
N GLN A 132 -10.47 18.67 8.71
CA GLN A 132 -10.93 18.00 9.91
C GLN A 132 -10.97 16.48 9.70
N ASP A 133 -11.67 16.01 8.68
CA ASP A 133 -11.84 14.57 8.40
C ASP A 133 -10.50 13.88 8.11
N ARG A 134 -9.63 14.50 7.30
CA ARG A 134 -8.31 13.94 6.94
C ARG A 134 -7.36 13.89 8.13
N TRP A 135 -7.35 14.92 8.99
CA TRP A 135 -6.51 14.88 10.20
C TRP A 135 -7.00 13.86 11.21
N GLU A 136 -8.32 13.76 11.45
CA GLU A 136 -8.86 12.74 12.34
C GLU A 136 -8.46 11.34 11.88
N LYS A 137 -8.72 11.01 10.61
CA LYS A 137 -8.38 9.69 10.03
C LYS A 137 -6.88 9.44 9.98
N GLY A 138 -6.10 10.45 9.64
CA GLY A 138 -4.64 10.36 9.59
C GLY A 138 -4.04 10.10 10.96
N LEU A 139 -4.38 10.91 11.96
CA LEU A 139 -3.84 10.76 13.33
C LEU A 139 -4.28 9.45 13.99
N ASP A 140 -5.48 8.97 13.66
CA ASP A 140 -5.95 7.63 13.99
C ASP A 140 -5.11 6.50 13.38
N ASN A 141 -4.59 6.72 12.18
CA ASN A 141 -3.69 5.79 11.50
C ASN A 141 -2.27 5.88 12.06
N LEU A 142 -1.77 7.09 12.33
CA LEU A 142 -0.49 7.31 12.99
C LEU A 142 -0.41 6.55 14.31
N LYS A 143 -1.45 6.66 15.15
CA LYS A 143 -1.55 5.93 16.41
C LYS A 143 -1.47 4.41 16.19
N GLU A 144 -2.29 3.85 15.30
CA GLU A 144 -2.28 2.41 15.02
C GLU A 144 -0.91 1.93 14.52
N ILE A 145 -0.26 2.66 13.63
CA ILE A 145 1.05 2.28 13.06
C ILE A 145 2.13 2.32 14.13
N LEU A 146 2.18 3.38 14.95
CA LEU A 146 3.20 3.49 15.98
C LEU A 146 2.99 2.47 17.11
N GLU A 147 1.74 2.05 17.36
CA GLU A 147 1.41 1.07 18.41
C GLU A 147 1.45 -0.38 17.92
N THR A 148 1.14 -0.66 16.66
CA THR A 148 0.96 -2.03 16.16
C THR A 148 1.81 -2.36 14.94
N GLY A 149 2.34 -1.35 14.25
CA GLY A 149 3.07 -1.50 12.98
C GLY A 149 2.18 -1.60 11.73
N PHE A 150 0.86 -1.75 11.88
CA PHE A 150 -0.03 -1.99 10.74
C PHE A 150 -0.76 -0.73 10.28
N ASP A 151 -0.65 -0.42 8.99
CA ASP A 151 -1.35 0.69 8.35
C ASP A 151 -2.84 0.39 8.14
N ARG A 152 -3.73 1.17 8.78
CA ARG A 152 -5.19 1.06 8.64
C ARG A 152 -5.62 1.23 7.18
N ARG A 153 -4.91 2.06 6.41
CA ARG A 153 -5.21 2.32 4.99
C ARG A 153 -4.95 1.10 4.11
N VAL A 154 -4.19 0.12 4.60
CA VAL A 154 -3.95 -1.17 3.92
C VAL A 154 -4.83 -2.25 4.55
N TYR A 155 -4.75 -2.41 5.87
CA TYR A 155 -5.31 -3.59 6.55
C TYR A 155 -6.78 -3.45 6.95
N ARG A 156 -7.37 -2.25 6.94
CA ARG A 156 -8.81 -2.04 7.16
C ARG A 156 -9.57 -1.73 5.87
N ARG A 157 -8.92 -1.88 4.70
CA ARG A 157 -9.60 -1.81 3.41
C ARG A 157 -10.73 -2.83 3.39
N PRO A 158 -11.95 -2.44 2.99
CA PRO A 158 -13.08 -3.36 2.94
C PRO A 158 -12.82 -4.44 1.88
N MET A 159 -12.95 -5.70 2.27
CA MET A 159 -12.86 -6.83 1.34
C MET A 159 -14.13 -7.66 1.39
N MET A 160 -14.71 -7.98 0.24
CA MET A 160 -15.84 -8.90 0.18
C MET A 160 -15.41 -10.36 0.34
N GLY A 161 -14.16 -10.69 0.00
CA GLY A 161 -13.67 -12.07 -0.01
C GLY A 161 -14.02 -12.81 -1.29
N ILE A 162 -13.96 -12.14 -2.44
CA ILE A 162 -14.23 -12.72 -3.76
C ILE A 162 -13.06 -12.46 -4.71
N LEU A 163 -12.86 -13.36 -5.66
CA LEU A 163 -12.05 -13.12 -6.85
C LEU A 163 -12.97 -12.61 -7.96
N ILE A 164 -12.67 -11.42 -8.48
CA ILE A 164 -13.43 -10.80 -9.57
C ILE A 164 -13.26 -11.65 -10.83
N GLY A 165 -14.39 -12.08 -11.40
CA GLY A 165 -14.44 -12.82 -12.66
C GLY A 165 -14.89 -11.95 -13.82
N GLN A 166 -15.57 -12.58 -14.79
CA GLN A 166 -16.02 -11.90 -15.99
C GLN A 166 -17.19 -10.94 -15.69
N PHE A 167 -17.08 -9.72 -16.22
CA PHE A 167 -18.22 -8.82 -16.29
C PHE A 167 -19.21 -9.29 -17.35
N ILE A 168 -20.46 -9.49 -16.96
CA ILE A 168 -21.55 -9.90 -17.84
C ILE A 168 -22.12 -8.66 -18.52
N THR A 169 -21.94 -8.58 -19.83
CA THR A 169 -22.59 -7.58 -20.69
C THR A 169 -23.86 -8.16 -21.32
N PRO A 170 -24.73 -7.32 -21.91
CA PRO A 170 -25.88 -7.73 -22.71
C PRO A 170 -25.55 -8.84 -23.72
N GLU A 171 -24.43 -8.72 -24.43
CA GLU A 171 -24.00 -9.67 -25.44
C GLU A 171 -23.56 -11.01 -24.83
N ILE A 172 -22.89 -10.97 -23.67
CA ILE A 172 -22.50 -12.19 -22.93
C ILE A 172 -23.75 -12.88 -22.37
N ALA A 173 -24.69 -12.11 -21.83
CA ALA A 173 -25.96 -12.61 -21.33
C ALA A 173 -26.76 -13.31 -22.43
N ASP A 174 -26.90 -12.68 -23.61
CA ASP A 174 -27.61 -13.27 -24.76
C ASP A 174 -26.95 -14.57 -25.22
N LYS A 175 -25.61 -14.59 -25.32
CA LYS A 175 -24.86 -15.81 -25.68
C LYS A 175 -25.02 -16.94 -24.67
N ARG A 176 -25.17 -16.61 -23.38
CA ARG A 176 -25.33 -17.57 -22.28
C ARG A 176 -26.81 -17.83 -21.94
N ASN A 177 -27.75 -17.24 -22.67
CA ASN A 177 -29.20 -17.28 -22.39
C ASN A 177 -29.54 -16.91 -20.94
N LEU A 178 -28.86 -15.91 -20.40
CA LEU A 178 -29.10 -15.44 -19.03
C LEU A 178 -30.28 -14.45 -19.00
N PRO A 179 -31.19 -14.54 -18.02
CA PRO A 179 -32.33 -13.61 -17.88
C PRO A 179 -31.93 -12.23 -17.31
N ILE A 180 -30.63 -11.98 -17.10
CA ILE A 180 -30.06 -10.73 -16.61
C ILE A 180 -29.33 -10.01 -17.74
N ARG A 181 -29.13 -8.70 -17.64
CA ARG A 181 -28.38 -7.92 -18.65
C ARG A 181 -26.96 -7.56 -18.21
N TYR A 182 -26.78 -7.34 -16.91
CA TYR A 182 -25.51 -6.91 -16.33
C TYR A 182 -25.24 -7.64 -15.02
N GLY A 183 -23.96 -7.75 -14.66
CA GLY A 183 -23.51 -8.24 -13.37
C GLY A 183 -22.05 -8.68 -13.39
N HIS A 184 -21.48 -8.96 -12.23
CA HIS A 184 -20.10 -9.47 -12.12
C HIS A 184 -20.08 -10.91 -11.68
N GLN A 185 -19.51 -11.79 -12.49
CA GLN A 185 -19.32 -13.18 -12.12
C GLN A 185 -18.23 -13.32 -11.05
N ILE A 186 -18.47 -14.15 -10.05
CA ILE A 186 -17.49 -14.52 -9.03
C ILE A 186 -16.60 -15.63 -9.59
N ALA A 187 -15.31 -15.36 -9.74
CA ALA A 187 -14.33 -16.38 -10.17
C ALA A 187 -13.98 -17.36 -9.04
N GLY A 188 -14.10 -16.92 -7.80
CA GLY A 188 -13.83 -17.70 -6.60
C GLY A 188 -14.20 -16.92 -5.33
N VAL A 189 -14.34 -17.62 -4.22
CA VAL A 189 -14.64 -17.05 -2.91
C VAL A 189 -13.52 -17.43 -1.95
N LEU A 190 -13.01 -16.44 -1.23
CA LEU A 190 -11.95 -16.64 -0.25
C LEU A 190 -12.54 -17.19 1.05
N PRO A 191 -12.00 -18.31 1.58
CA PRO A 191 -12.43 -18.84 2.87
C PRO A 191 -12.32 -17.81 4.00
N ASP A 192 -13.14 -17.99 5.04
CA ASP A 192 -13.12 -17.17 6.27
C ASP A 192 -13.33 -15.66 6.05
N MET A 193 -14.07 -15.32 4.98
CA MET A 193 -14.42 -13.94 4.64
C MET A 193 -15.93 -13.76 4.40
N GLY A 194 -16.37 -12.50 4.38
CA GLY A 194 -17.78 -12.14 4.31
C GLY A 194 -18.61 -12.88 3.25
N ALA A 195 -18.13 -12.93 2.00
CA ALA A 195 -18.85 -13.63 0.94
C ALA A 195 -18.97 -15.14 1.20
N ALA A 196 -17.94 -15.78 1.76
CA ALA A 196 -18.01 -17.19 2.15
C ALA A 196 -19.01 -17.42 3.28
N ASP A 197 -18.99 -16.56 4.31
CA ASP A 197 -19.92 -16.61 5.45
C ASP A 197 -21.38 -16.43 5.00
N ALA A 198 -21.62 -15.66 3.94
CA ALA A 198 -22.93 -15.50 3.30
C ALA A 198 -23.30 -16.62 2.32
N GLY A 199 -22.47 -17.64 2.17
CA GLY A 199 -22.74 -18.79 1.30
C GLY A 199 -22.69 -18.44 -0.19
N MET A 200 -22.02 -17.35 -0.56
CA MET A 200 -21.71 -17.03 -1.96
C MET A 200 -20.70 -18.05 -2.50
N LEU A 201 -20.75 -18.32 -3.81
CA LEU A 201 -19.98 -19.36 -4.46
C LEU A 201 -19.37 -18.84 -5.77
N LYS A 202 -18.40 -19.60 -6.27
CA LYS A 202 -17.95 -19.47 -7.65
C LYS A 202 -19.14 -19.55 -8.61
N ASP A 203 -19.07 -18.76 -9.68
CA ASP A 203 -20.06 -18.64 -10.75
C ASP A 203 -21.37 -17.90 -10.41
N ASP A 204 -21.56 -17.46 -9.16
CA ASP A 204 -22.58 -16.46 -8.86
C ASP A 204 -22.34 -15.17 -9.64
N ILE A 205 -23.42 -14.50 -10.04
CA ILE A 205 -23.32 -13.21 -10.74
C ILE A 205 -23.93 -12.11 -9.85
N ILE A 206 -23.07 -11.24 -9.32
CA ILE A 206 -23.48 -10.11 -8.48
C ILE A 206 -24.24 -9.09 -9.34
N LEU A 207 -25.48 -8.78 -8.93
CA LEU A 207 -26.37 -7.86 -9.61
C LEU A 207 -26.42 -6.49 -8.93
N THR A 208 -26.46 -6.47 -7.60
CA THR A 208 -26.46 -5.24 -6.81
C THR A 208 -25.65 -5.41 -5.52
N LEU A 209 -25.09 -4.31 -5.03
CA LEU A 209 -24.44 -4.20 -3.73
C LEU A 209 -25.01 -2.98 -3.00
N ASP A 210 -25.68 -3.19 -1.88
CA ASP A 210 -26.41 -2.18 -1.10
C ASP A 210 -27.33 -1.30 -1.97
N GLY A 211 -28.06 -1.94 -2.88
CA GLY A 211 -28.96 -1.28 -3.83
C GLY A 211 -28.27 -0.57 -5.01
N ILE A 212 -26.92 -0.54 -5.06
CA ILE A 212 -26.16 0.00 -6.20
C ILE A 212 -26.09 -1.08 -7.29
N PRO A 213 -26.65 -0.84 -8.50
CA PRO A 213 -26.61 -1.81 -9.58
C PRO A 213 -25.21 -1.99 -10.16
N ILE A 214 -24.83 -3.23 -10.42
CA ILE A 214 -23.58 -3.60 -11.09
C ILE A 214 -23.75 -3.50 -12.61
N LYS A 215 -23.27 -2.40 -13.18
CA LYS A 215 -23.46 -2.06 -14.61
C LYS A 215 -22.16 -1.92 -15.40
N ASP A 216 -21.02 -1.98 -14.71
CA ASP A 216 -19.68 -1.86 -15.29
C ASP A 216 -18.60 -2.43 -14.34
N MET A 217 -17.34 -2.34 -14.75
CA MET A 217 -16.18 -2.79 -13.96
C MET A 217 -16.01 -2.01 -12.64
N ASP A 218 -16.41 -0.73 -12.62
CA ASP A 218 -16.16 0.18 -11.49
C ASP A 218 -17.24 0.08 -10.41
N SER A 219 -18.43 -0.43 -10.76
CA SER A 219 -19.60 -0.51 -9.88
C SER A 219 -19.32 -1.19 -8.53
N ILE A 220 -18.46 -2.21 -8.50
CA ILE A 220 -18.07 -2.87 -7.25
C ILE A 220 -17.24 -1.93 -6.37
N ALA A 221 -16.25 -1.25 -6.96
CA ALA A 221 -15.40 -0.32 -6.24
C ALA A 221 -16.21 0.86 -5.69
N ASP A 222 -17.17 1.35 -6.47
CA ASP A 222 -18.10 2.39 -6.04
C ASP A 222 -19.00 1.93 -4.88
N ALA A 223 -19.50 0.68 -4.90
CA ALA A 223 -20.37 0.16 -3.86
C ALA A 223 -19.68 0.01 -2.48
N VAL A 224 -18.37 -0.22 -2.48
CA VAL A 224 -17.55 -0.32 -1.25
C VAL A 224 -16.83 0.98 -0.90
N LYS A 225 -16.97 2.03 -1.73
CA LYS A 225 -16.31 3.32 -1.52
C LYS A 225 -16.78 3.95 -0.21
N GLY A 226 -15.82 4.40 0.59
CA GLY A 226 -16.09 5.02 1.90
C GLY A 226 -16.47 4.04 3.01
N ARG A 227 -16.54 2.73 2.73
CA ARG A 227 -16.76 1.70 3.75
C ARG A 227 -15.45 1.23 4.38
N THR A 228 -15.57 0.56 5.51
CA THR A 228 -14.46 -0.04 6.24
C THR A 228 -14.71 -1.51 6.53
N ALA A 229 -13.65 -2.27 6.77
CA ALA A 229 -13.78 -3.62 7.30
C ALA A 229 -14.62 -3.62 8.59
N GLY A 230 -15.63 -4.49 8.64
CA GLY A 230 -16.64 -4.56 9.70
C GLY A 230 -18.02 -4.09 9.28
N ASP A 231 -18.14 -3.26 8.24
CA ASP A 231 -19.43 -2.80 7.74
C ASP A 231 -20.22 -3.95 7.11
N MET A 232 -21.55 -3.93 7.26
CA MET A 232 -22.42 -4.91 6.60
C MET A 232 -22.83 -4.40 5.22
N LEU A 233 -22.91 -5.32 4.25
CA LEU A 233 -23.30 -5.04 2.87
C LEU A 233 -24.39 -6.03 2.45
N ASP A 234 -25.50 -5.51 1.92
CA ASP A 234 -26.53 -6.33 1.28
C ASP A 234 -26.12 -6.61 -0.17
N VAL A 235 -26.39 -7.82 -0.67
CA VAL A 235 -26.05 -8.24 -2.02
C VAL A 235 -27.21 -8.98 -2.66
N GLU A 236 -27.49 -8.66 -3.92
CA GLU A 236 -28.32 -9.48 -4.79
C GLU A 236 -27.43 -10.16 -5.82
N TYR A 237 -27.57 -11.47 -5.96
CA TYR A 237 -26.80 -12.26 -6.91
C TYR A 237 -27.67 -13.29 -7.61
N PHE A 238 -27.32 -13.61 -8.86
CA PHE A 238 -27.98 -14.62 -9.66
C PHE A 238 -27.22 -15.94 -9.54
N ARG A 239 -27.95 -17.01 -9.17
CA ARG A 239 -27.43 -18.39 -9.08
C ARG A 239 -28.45 -19.36 -9.69
N GLY A 240 -27.99 -20.15 -10.66
CA GLY A 240 -28.85 -21.06 -11.42
C GLY A 240 -29.86 -20.29 -12.25
N GLU A 241 -31.11 -20.21 -11.80
CA GLU A 241 -32.21 -19.50 -12.46
C GLU A 241 -32.89 -18.46 -11.58
N LYS A 242 -32.36 -18.22 -10.37
CA LYS A 242 -33.01 -17.36 -9.37
C LYS A 242 -32.08 -16.26 -8.92
N VAL A 243 -32.67 -15.10 -8.66
CA VAL A 243 -32.03 -14.05 -7.87
C VAL A 243 -32.14 -14.44 -6.40
N GLN A 244 -31.01 -14.35 -5.71
CA GLN A 244 -30.89 -14.57 -4.27
C GLN A 244 -30.36 -13.29 -3.62
N THR A 245 -30.67 -13.13 -2.35
CA THR A 245 -30.21 -12.00 -1.54
C THR A 245 -29.43 -12.53 -0.35
N ALA A 246 -28.32 -11.90 -0.03
CA ALA A 246 -27.59 -12.17 1.21
C ALA A 246 -27.12 -10.85 1.83
N LYS A 247 -26.71 -10.95 3.09
CA LYS A 247 -26.06 -9.86 3.80
C LYS A 247 -24.75 -10.40 4.35
N PHE A 248 -23.65 -9.69 4.13
CA PHE A 248 -22.34 -10.12 4.62
C PHE A 248 -21.55 -8.97 5.23
N LYS A 249 -20.57 -9.33 6.06
CA LYS A 249 -19.66 -8.37 6.67
C LYS A 249 -18.43 -8.18 5.78
N LEU A 250 -18.04 -6.94 5.50
CA LEU A 250 -16.77 -6.66 4.83
C LEU A 250 -15.61 -7.08 5.74
N SER A 251 -14.74 -7.94 5.24
CA SER A 251 -13.55 -8.43 5.94
C SER A 251 -12.39 -7.44 5.83
N SER A 252 -11.43 -7.57 6.75
CA SER A 252 -10.13 -6.90 6.71
C SER A 252 -9.08 -7.80 6.07
N ARG A 253 -8.04 -7.21 5.47
CA ARG A 253 -6.85 -7.98 5.06
C ARG A 253 -6.26 -8.66 6.30
N ALA A 254 -5.93 -9.95 6.18
CA ALA A 254 -5.23 -10.66 7.23
C ALA A 254 -3.89 -9.95 7.49
N LYS A 255 -3.62 -9.60 8.74
CA LYS A 255 -2.32 -9.06 9.15
C LYS A 255 -1.34 -10.24 9.20
N PRO A 256 -0.21 -10.21 8.47
CA PRO A 256 0.79 -11.26 8.57
C PRO A 256 1.41 -11.29 9.97
N THR A 257 1.92 -12.45 10.37
CA THR A 257 2.75 -12.56 11.57
C THR A 257 4.12 -11.95 11.27
N ILE A 258 4.48 -10.89 12.00
CA ILE A 258 5.76 -10.21 11.86
C ILE A 258 6.76 -10.81 12.85
N PRO A 259 7.90 -11.34 12.39
CA PRO A 259 8.97 -11.77 13.28
C PRO A 259 9.42 -10.61 14.18
N PRO A 260 9.66 -10.82 15.49
CA PRO A 260 9.87 -9.71 16.42
C PRO A 260 11.30 -9.15 16.43
N THR A 261 12.26 -9.81 15.77
CA THR A 261 13.67 -9.42 15.76
C THR A 261 14.26 -9.51 14.35
N ALA A 262 15.35 -8.77 14.11
CA ALA A 262 16.13 -8.83 12.87
C ALA A 262 16.50 -10.28 12.51
N GLN A 263 17.07 -11.02 13.46
CA GLN A 263 17.46 -12.42 13.25
C GLN A 263 16.25 -13.32 12.95
N ALA A 264 15.14 -13.20 13.69
CA ALA A 264 13.96 -14.01 13.43
C ALA A 264 13.34 -13.72 12.05
N LEU A 265 13.42 -12.47 11.60
CA LEU A 265 13.02 -12.09 10.24
C LEU A 265 13.94 -12.73 9.20
N ALA A 266 15.26 -12.65 9.39
CA ALA A 266 16.24 -13.27 8.52
C ALA A 266 16.03 -14.79 8.42
N ASP A 267 15.82 -15.47 9.55
CA ASP A 267 15.56 -16.92 9.59
C ASP A 267 14.26 -17.28 8.86
N THR A 268 13.20 -16.48 9.05
CA THR A 268 11.92 -16.67 8.36
C THR A 268 12.10 -16.51 6.85
N VAL A 269 12.73 -15.43 6.41
CA VAL A 269 12.96 -15.14 4.99
C VAL A 269 13.87 -16.19 4.35
N ASN A 270 14.91 -16.64 5.04
CA ASN A 270 15.78 -17.72 4.60
C ASN A 270 14.99 -19.02 4.38
N GLY A 271 14.09 -19.39 5.30
CA GLY A 271 13.22 -20.56 5.14
C GLY A 271 12.28 -20.45 3.93
N LEU A 272 11.75 -19.25 3.65
CA LEU A 272 10.94 -18.98 2.46
C LEU A 272 11.76 -19.14 1.18
N TYR A 273 12.96 -18.56 1.12
CA TYR A 273 13.85 -18.72 -0.04
C TYR A 273 14.29 -20.17 -0.23
N GLN A 274 14.66 -20.90 0.82
CA GLN A 274 15.01 -22.32 0.73
C GLN A 274 13.87 -23.15 0.14
N SER A 275 12.64 -22.90 0.58
CA SER A 275 11.45 -23.59 0.06
C SER A 275 11.22 -23.29 -1.43
N ALA A 276 11.34 -22.03 -1.83
CA ALA A 276 11.17 -21.60 -3.20
C ALA A 276 12.29 -22.12 -4.11
N SER A 277 13.54 -22.02 -3.68
CA SER A 277 14.72 -22.50 -4.40
C SER A 277 14.72 -24.02 -4.56
N ALA A 278 14.27 -24.79 -3.56
CA ALA A 278 14.10 -26.23 -3.70
C ALA A 278 13.07 -26.58 -4.79
N LYS A 279 11.93 -25.88 -4.82
CA LYS A 279 10.91 -26.10 -5.87
C LYS A 279 11.41 -25.69 -7.25
N LEU A 280 12.13 -24.58 -7.34
CA LEU A 280 12.73 -24.12 -8.60
C LEU A 280 13.76 -25.13 -9.13
N GLN A 281 14.59 -25.70 -8.24
CA GLN A 281 15.56 -26.73 -8.61
C GLN A 281 14.88 -28.00 -9.14
N GLU A 282 13.79 -28.45 -8.50
CA GLU A 282 12.99 -29.59 -8.98
C GLU A 282 12.45 -29.34 -10.39
N VAL A 283 11.91 -28.15 -10.66
CA VAL A 283 11.34 -27.80 -11.97
C VAL A 283 12.40 -27.71 -13.07
N LEU A 284 13.61 -27.28 -12.73
CA LEU A 284 14.73 -27.12 -13.66
C LEU A 284 15.59 -28.38 -13.82
N GLU A 285 15.31 -29.46 -13.09
CA GLU A 285 16.09 -30.69 -13.16
C GLU A 285 16.09 -31.28 -14.58
N GLY A 286 17.28 -31.49 -15.14
CA GLY A 286 17.46 -32.05 -16.48
C GLY A 286 17.02 -31.15 -17.63
N VAL A 287 16.72 -29.87 -17.38
CA VAL A 287 16.35 -28.90 -18.42
C VAL A 287 17.59 -28.48 -19.22
N ALA A 288 17.56 -28.67 -20.53
CA ALA A 288 18.59 -28.17 -21.44
C ALA A 288 18.44 -26.65 -21.68
N ASP A 289 19.54 -25.95 -21.95
CA ASP A 289 19.53 -24.50 -22.14
C ASP A 289 18.68 -24.04 -23.33
N GLU A 290 18.60 -24.85 -24.39
CA GLU A 290 17.73 -24.60 -25.54
C GLU A 290 16.26 -24.65 -25.15
N GLN A 291 15.88 -25.54 -24.23
CA GLN A 291 14.52 -25.61 -23.70
C GLN A 291 14.21 -24.39 -22.82
N ALA A 292 15.17 -23.94 -22.01
CA ALA A 292 15.01 -22.75 -21.18
C ALA A 292 14.96 -21.44 -22.00
N GLU A 293 15.54 -21.45 -23.19
CA GLU A 293 15.55 -20.31 -24.11
C GLU A 293 14.30 -20.25 -25.02
N HIS A 294 13.58 -21.37 -25.15
CA HIS A 294 12.36 -21.43 -25.93
C HIS A 294 11.33 -20.41 -25.43
N ARG A 295 10.84 -19.59 -26.36
CA ARG A 295 9.83 -18.56 -26.08
C ARG A 295 8.44 -19.09 -26.47
N PRO A 296 7.46 -19.15 -25.54
CA PRO A 296 6.13 -19.69 -25.86
C PRO A 296 5.36 -18.83 -26.87
N ALA A 297 5.54 -17.51 -26.83
CA ALA A 297 4.97 -16.55 -27.78
C ALA A 297 5.88 -15.31 -27.92
N PRO A 298 5.82 -14.53 -29.02
CA PRO A 298 6.77 -13.44 -29.30
C PRO A 298 6.97 -12.41 -28.17
N MET A 299 5.95 -12.17 -27.36
CA MET A 299 5.96 -11.18 -26.26
C MET A 299 6.03 -11.80 -24.86
N GLU A 300 6.00 -13.13 -24.74
CA GLU A 300 6.05 -13.81 -23.44
C GLU A 300 7.48 -14.14 -23.06
N TRP A 301 7.84 -14.02 -21.77
CA TRP A 301 9.18 -14.38 -21.32
C TRP A 301 9.46 -15.87 -21.44
N ASN A 302 10.69 -16.22 -21.84
CA ASN A 302 11.20 -17.58 -21.71
C ASN A 302 11.67 -17.85 -20.27
N THR A 303 12.05 -19.10 -19.96
CA THR A 303 12.50 -19.49 -18.61
C THR A 303 13.69 -18.68 -18.12
N LYS A 304 14.68 -18.40 -18.98
CA LYS A 304 15.86 -17.58 -18.62
C LYS A 304 15.47 -16.15 -18.24
N GLU A 305 14.53 -15.54 -18.96
CA GLU A 305 14.02 -14.20 -18.65
C GLU A 305 13.19 -14.19 -17.36
N VAL A 306 12.43 -15.25 -17.07
CA VAL A 306 11.71 -15.37 -15.78
C VAL A 306 12.70 -15.52 -14.62
N LEU A 307 13.77 -16.32 -14.77
CA LEU A 307 14.85 -16.39 -13.78
C LEU A 307 15.54 -15.04 -13.58
N ALA A 308 15.84 -14.34 -14.68
CA ALA A 308 16.40 -12.99 -14.62
C ALA A 308 15.46 -12.01 -13.89
N HIS A 309 14.15 -12.12 -14.09
CA HIS A 309 13.15 -11.32 -13.39
C HIS A 309 13.17 -11.56 -11.87
N LEU A 310 13.25 -12.82 -11.42
CA LEU A 310 13.36 -13.15 -9.99
C LEU A 310 14.59 -12.49 -9.36
N ILE A 311 15.76 -12.62 -10.01
CA ILE A 311 17.02 -12.00 -9.53
C ILE A 311 16.89 -10.49 -9.40
N LEU A 312 16.32 -9.83 -10.41
CA LEU A 312 16.15 -8.38 -10.41
C LEU A 312 15.10 -7.91 -9.41
N SER A 313 14.07 -8.72 -9.15
CA SER A 313 13.02 -8.39 -8.17
C SER A 313 13.58 -8.43 -6.76
N ASP A 314 14.35 -9.46 -6.40
CA ASP A 314 15.00 -9.54 -5.09
C ASP A 314 16.01 -8.39 -4.90
N ARG A 315 16.74 -8.02 -5.95
CA ARG A 315 17.64 -6.83 -5.91
C ARG A 315 16.87 -5.53 -5.71
N ASP A 316 15.76 -5.34 -6.42
CA ASP A 316 14.94 -4.14 -6.29
C ASP A 316 14.31 -4.06 -4.88
N MET A 317 13.87 -5.19 -4.33
CA MET A 317 13.35 -5.30 -2.95
C MET A 317 14.44 -4.99 -1.91
N LEU A 318 15.64 -5.55 -2.07
CA LEU A 318 16.79 -5.28 -1.20
C LEU A 318 17.18 -3.80 -1.21
N ASN A 319 17.24 -3.18 -2.40
CA ASN A 319 17.54 -1.75 -2.55
C ASN A 319 16.46 -0.87 -1.90
N TRP A 320 15.17 -1.23 -2.08
CA TRP A 320 14.08 -0.53 -1.42
C TRP A 320 14.18 -0.64 0.11
N ALA A 321 14.33 -1.86 0.64
CA ALA A 321 14.46 -2.10 2.08
C ALA A 321 15.64 -1.33 2.67
N THR A 322 16.79 -1.36 2.00
CA THR A 322 17.99 -0.58 2.38
C THR A 322 17.69 0.93 2.43
N SER A 323 16.96 1.45 1.44
CA SER A 323 16.59 2.87 1.43
C SER A 323 15.69 3.24 2.62
N VAL A 324 14.71 2.39 2.95
CA VAL A 324 13.77 2.57 4.08
C VAL A 324 14.52 2.56 5.41
N VAL A 325 15.48 1.65 5.59
CA VAL A 325 16.35 1.61 6.77
C VAL A 325 17.12 2.92 6.92
N HIS A 326 17.69 3.42 5.82
CA HIS A 326 18.40 4.70 5.75
C HIS A 326 17.48 5.94 5.88
N GLY A 327 16.17 5.76 6.04
CA GLY A 327 15.23 6.89 6.20
C GLY A 327 14.97 7.64 4.89
N LYS A 328 15.26 7.03 3.75
CA LYS A 328 14.82 7.45 2.42
C LYS A 328 13.82 6.42 1.90
N GLU A 329 13.19 6.68 0.76
CA GLU A 329 12.42 5.64 0.09
C GLU A 329 12.60 5.79 -1.41
N MET A 330 13.29 4.82 -2.00
CA MET A 330 13.42 4.71 -3.45
C MET A 330 12.26 3.89 -4.01
N GLY A 331 11.81 4.21 -5.23
CA GLY A 331 10.91 3.31 -5.95
C GLY A 331 11.59 1.97 -6.21
N HIS A 332 10.84 0.88 -6.08
CA HIS A 332 11.17 -0.45 -6.61
C HIS A 332 10.34 -0.71 -7.87
N ASP A 333 10.41 -1.91 -8.46
CA ASP A 333 9.66 -2.34 -9.66
C ASP A 333 10.30 -2.02 -11.01
N THR A 334 11.62 -2.16 -11.10
CA THR A 334 12.34 -2.05 -12.38
C THR A 334 12.71 -3.43 -12.95
N SER A 335 12.32 -4.53 -12.29
CA SER A 335 12.65 -5.91 -12.67
C SER A 335 11.96 -6.39 -13.95
N GLN A 336 10.93 -5.67 -14.42
CA GLN A 336 10.23 -5.97 -15.67
C GLN A 336 10.84 -5.28 -16.91
N ILE A 337 11.83 -4.42 -16.71
CA ILE A 337 12.43 -3.65 -17.80
C ILE A 337 13.24 -4.58 -18.71
N HIS A 338 12.79 -4.74 -19.96
CA HIS A 338 13.38 -5.68 -20.93
C HIS A 338 14.90 -5.54 -21.08
N SER A 339 15.44 -4.30 -21.07
CA SER A 339 16.88 -4.09 -21.19
C SER A 339 17.67 -4.59 -19.97
N ARG A 340 17.09 -4.59 -18.76
CA ARG A 340 17.72 -5.18 -17.56
C ARG A 340 17.71 -6.71 -17.65
N LEU A 341 16.56 -7.29 -18.01
CA LEU A 341 16.42 -8.74 -18.21
C LEU A 341 17.42 -9.25 -19.24
N LYS A 342 17.43 -8.63 -20.43
CA LYS A 342 18.35 -8.96 -21.52
C LYS A 342 19.81 -8.82 -21.09
N GLY A 343 20.17 -7.75 -20.39
CA GLY A 343 21.53 -7.55 -19.90
C GLY A 343 22.00 -8.68 -18.99
N LEU A 344 21.13 -9.18 -18.12
CA LEU A 344 21.45 -10.27 -17.20
C LEU A 344 21.57 -11.62 -17.93
N VAL A 345 20.62 -11.95 -18.81
CA VAL A 345 20.65 -13.18 -19.62
C VAL A 345 21.86 -13.21 -20.56
N LEU A 346 22.24 -12.09 -21.17
CA LEU A 346 23.46 -12.02 -21.99
C LEU A 346 24.74 -12.28 -21.18
N ARG A 347 24.76 -11.88 -19.91
CA ARG A 347 25.92 -12.09 -19.03
C ARG A 347 25.99 -13.52 -18.49
N PHE A 348 24.84 -14.12 -18.22
CA PHE A 348 24.67 -15.46 -17.67
C PHE A 348 23.73 -16.26 -18.59
N PRO A 349 24.26 -16.76 -19.73
CA PRO A 349 23.43 -17.38 -20.77
C PRO A 349 22.89 -18.76 -20.39
N GLU A 350 23.50 -19.41 -19.40
CA GLU A 350 23.15 -20.75 -18.92
C GLU A 350 22.16 -20.66 -17.75
N ALA A 351 21.07 -21.41 -17.78
CA ALA A 351 20.06 -21.40 -16.72
C ALA A 351 20.63 -21.72 -15.31
N PRO A 352 21.55 -22.69 -15.13
CA PRO A 352 22.20 -22.92 -13.83
C PRO A 352 22.95 -21.71 -13.28
N ARG A 353 23.55 -20.88 -14.16
CA ARG A 353 24.24 -19.65 -13.75
C ARG A 353 23.27 -18.58 -13.27
N LEU A 354 22.09 -18.48 -13.86
CA LEU A 354 21.04 -17.58 -13.36
C LEU A 354 20.54 -18.02 -11.98
N VAL A 355 20.34 -19.33 -11.76
CA VAL A 355 19.96 -19.87 -10.45
C VAL A 355 21.04 -19.58 -9.39
N GLU A 356 22.32 -19.74 -9.73
CA GLU A 356 23.44 -19.36 -8.85
C GLU A 356 23.40 -17.86 -8.49
N GLN A 357 23.15 -16.99 -9.47
CA GLN A 357 23.02 -15.55 -9.21
C GLN A 357 21.82 -15.20 -8.33
N LEU A 358 20.71 -15.93 -8.46
CA LEU A 358 19.56 -15.78 -7.58
C LEU A 358 19.92 -16.11 -6.13
N GLY A 359 20.62 -17.23 -5.92
CA GLY A 359 21.11 -17.63 -4.60
C GLY A 359 21.97 -16.56 -3.92
N TYR A 360 22.88 -15.90 -4.66
CA TYR A 360 23.70 -14.83 -4.08
C TYR A 360 22.89 -13.63 -3.59
N VAL A 361 21.83 -13.23 -4.31
CA VAL A 361 20.97 -12.12 -3.88
C VAL A 361 20.12 -12.52 -2.68
N GLN A 362 19.66 -13.77 -2.63
CA GLN A 362 18.94 -14.32 -1.47
C GLN A 362 19.84 -14.32 -0.22
N ASP A 363 21.08 -14.79 -0.34
CA ASP A 363 22.06 -14.81 0.76
C ASP A 363 22.39 -13.40 1.26
N GLU A 364 22.63 -12.45 0.35
CA GLU A 364 22.86 -11.04 0.68
C GLU A 364 21.66 -10.44 1.41
N THR A 365 20.44 -10.74 0.94
CA THR A 365 19.20 -10.27 1.57
C THR A 365 19.05 -10.81 2.99
N VAL A 366 19.30 -12.09 3.21
CA VAL A 366 19.23 -12.71 4.55
C VAL A 366 20.26 -12.08 5.48
N ALA A 367 21.50 -11.87 5.01
CA ALA A 367 22.55 -11.22 5.80
C ALA A 367 22.19 -9.77 6.15
N PHE A 368 21.66 -9.01 5.19
CA PHE A 368 21.17 -7.65 5.41
C PHE A 368 20.05 -7.61 6.46
N LEU A 369 19.08 -8.52 6.37
CA LEU A 369 17.97 -8.58 7.33
C LEU A 369 18.43 -8.96 8.74
N ALA A 370 19.45 -9.80 8.86
CA ALA A 370 20.02 -10.18 10.15
C ALA A 370 20.76 -9.02 10.83
N ASP A 371 21.34 -8.11 10.04
CA ASP A 371 22.10 -6.93 10.50
C ASP A 371 21.25 -5.66 10.66
N LEU A 372 19.91 -5.76 10.58
CA LEU A 372 19.05 -4.59 10.78
C LEU A 372 19.29 -3.95 12.16
N PRO A 373 19.51 -2.61 12.22
CA PRO A 373 19.75 -1.93 13.49
C PRO A 373 18.59 -2.11 14.48
N ALA A 374 18.89 -2.27 15.77
CA ALA A 374 17.86 -2.40 16.82
C ALA A 374 16.86 -1.22 16.81
N GLU A 375 17.37 0.00 16.62
CA GLU A 375 16.57 1.22 16.45
C GLU A 375 15.63 1.21 15.22
N PHE A 376 15.94 0.40 14.20
CA PHE A 376 15.03 0.20 13.07
C PHE A 376 13.93 -0.79 13.44
N VAL A 377 14.27 -1.89 14.11
CA VAL A 377 13.31 -2.90 14.57
C VAL A 377 12.29 -2.31 15.55
N GLU A 378 12.71 -1.39 16.42
CA GLU A 378 11.83 -0.67 17.35
C GLU A 378 10.82 0.27 16.65
N ARG A 379 11.14 0.74 15.43
CA ARG A 379 10.23 1.54 14.60
C ARG A 379 9.18 0.65 13.95
N ARG A 380 8.17 0.27 14.75
CA ARG A 380 7.11 -0.70 14.38
C ARG A 380 6.53 -0.48 12.98
N GLY A 381 6.23 0.76 12.59
CA GLY A 381 5.73 1.09 11.25
C GLY A 381 6.68 0.72 10.12
N SER A 382 7.89 1.28 10.13
CA SER A 382 8.93 0.99 9.13
C SER A 382 9.32 -0.49 9.11
N TYR A 383 9.52 -1.08 10.30
CA TYR A 383 9.92 -2.48 10.43
C TYR A 383 8.85 -3.44 9.94
N THR A 384 7.59 -3.27 10.36
CA THR A 384 6.47 -4.10 9.90
C THR A 384 6.31 -4.02 8.39
N ARG A 385 6.50 -2.83 7.81
CA ARG A 385 6.40 -2.65 6.36
C ARG A 385 7.50 -3.41 5.60
N VAL A 386 8.75 -3.36 6.06
CA VAL A 386 9.85 -4.14 5.47
C VAL A 386 9.64 -5.64 5.67
N ALA A 387 9.32 -6.05 6.90
CA ALA A 387 9.10 -7.46 7.24
C ALA A 387 7.94 -8.08 6.45
N ALA A 388 6.78 -7.41 6.41
CA ALA A 388 5.63 -7.85 5.61
C ALA A 388 5.96 -7.90 4.12
N GLY A 389 6.73 -6.94 3.60
CA GLY A 389 7.19 -6.93 2.21
C GLY A 389 7.96 -8.18 1.80
N TYR A 390 8.69 -8.83 2.71
CA TYR A 390 9.33 -10.12 2.42
C TYR A 390 8.43 -11.31 2.74
N VAL A 391 7.79 -11.31 3.92
CA VAL A 391 7.00 -12.44 4.43
C VAL A 391 5.76 -12.69 3.57
N GLU A 392 5.11 -11.64 3.09
CA GLU A 392 3.94 -11.77 2.21
C GLU A 392 4.36 -11.99 0.75
N GLU A 393 5.31 -11.22 0.20
CA GLU A 393 5.56 -11.25 -1.25
C GLU A 393 6.29 -12.50 -1.73
N ILE A 394 7.30 -13.00 -0.99
CA ILE A 394 8.13 -14.15 -1.45
C ILE A 394 7.25 -15.38 -1.81
N PRO A 395 6.35 -15.85 -0.93
CA PRO A 395 5.54 -17.04 -1.23
C PRO A 395 4.66 -16.91 -2.47
N TYR A 396 4.07 -15.74 -2.71
CA TYR A 396 3.20 -15.51 -3.87
C TYR A 396 4.00 -15.32 -5.15
N HIS A 397 4.99 -14.43 -5.12
CA HIS A 397 5.79 -14.06 -6.29
C HIS A 397 6.55 -15.25 -6.86
N TYR A 398 7.25 -16.02 -6.01
CA TYR A 398 7.98 -17.21 -6.46
C TYR A 398 7.04 -18.30 -6.97
N LYS A 399 5.91 -18.54 -6.29
CA LYS A 399 4.93 -19.55 -6.73
C LYS A 399 4.41 -19.25 -8.14
N ASP A 400 4.06 -17.99 -8.41
CA ASP A 400 3.52 -17.58 -9.70
C ASP A 400 4.56 -17.75 -10.82
N HIS A 401 5.81 -17.33 -10.58
CA HIS A 401 6.86 -17.44 -11.59
C HIS A 401 7.43 -18.85 -11.76
N ILE A 402 7.46 -19.67 -10.71
CA ILE A 402 7.74 -21.11 -10.86
C ILE A 402 6.66 -21.76 -11.73
N GLY A 403 5.38 -21.44 -11.50
CA GLY A 403 4.28 -21.91 -12.35
C GLY A 403 4.38 -21.40 -13.80
N GLN A 404 4.93 -20.20 -14.01
CA GLN A 404 5.25 -19.69 -15.34
C GLN A 404 6.38 -20.49 -16.01
N ILE A 405 7.45 -20.79 -15.27
CA ILE A 405 8.56 -21.63 -15.75
C ILE A 405 8.05 -23.02 -16.16
N GLU A 406 7.22 -23.66 -15.33
CA GLU A 406 6.62 -24.97 -15.66
C GLU A 406 5.85 -24.93 -16.99
N LYS A 407 5.05 -23.88 -17.22
CA LYS A 407 4.31 -23.69 -18.48
C LYS A 407 5.25 -23.47 -19.67
N ASN A 408 6.30 -22.67 -19.50
CA ASN A 408 7.29 -22.41 -20.55
C ASN A 408 8.01 -23.70 -20.97
N LEU A 409 8.42 -24.51 -19.99
CA LEU A 409 9.10 -25.78 -20.23
C LEU A 409 8.16 -26.81 -20.88
N ALA A 410 6.88 -26.84 -20.48
CA ALA A 410 5.88 -27.68 -21.14
C ALA A 410 5.69 -27.30 -22.62
N ALA A 411 5.64 -26.00 -22.94
CA ALA A 411 5.57 -25.52 -24.32
C ALA A 411 6.81 -25.91 -25.14
N ALA A 412 8.01 -25.79 -24.55
CA ALA A 412 9.26 -26.19 -25.20
C ALA A 412 9.30 -27.69 -25.51
N ARG A 413 8.81 -28.53 -24.59
CA ARG A 413 8.75 -29.99 -24.77
C ARG A 413 7.75 -30.43 -25.84
N ALA A 414 6.70 -29.65 -26.11
CA ALA A 414 5.70 -29.99 -27.13
C ALA A 414 6.20 -29.82 -28.58
N LEU A 415 7.38 -29.23 -28.78
CA LEU A 415 7.99 -28.97 -30.09
C LEU A 415 9.11 -29.95 -30.46
N ASN A 416 9.60 -30.72 -29.47
CA ASN A 416 10.59 -31.79 -29.63
C ASN A 416 9.88 -33.15 -29.64
#